data_AF-A0A0B6Y399-F1
#
_entry.id   AF-A0A0B6Y399-F1
#
_cell.length_a   1.000
_cell.length_b   1.000
_cell.length_c   1.000
_cell.angle_alpha   90.00
_cell.angle_beta   90.00
_cell.angle_gamma   90.00
#
_symmetry.space_group_name_H-M   'P 1'
#
loop_
_entity.id
_entity.type
_entity.pdbx_description
1 polymer ?
#
loop_
_entity_poly.entity_id
_entity_poly.type
_entity_poly.pdbx_seq_one_letter_code
_entity_poly.pdbx_strand_id
1 'polypeptide(L)'
;DKAVLTTWTKGFRCEGVEGHDVVQLLHEAINRRGDMPNVKCLAVINDTVGALMSCAHNDRQCAIGLILGTGTNACYIEEMQNVKTWNGDAGEPRQVLINTEWGAF
;
A
#
# COMPACT_ATOMS: atom_id res chain seq x y z
N ASP A 1 1.60 0.45 -12.32
CA ASP A 1 0.97 0.74 -11.01
C ASP A 1 0.48 2.18 -10.98
N LYS A 2 -0.70 2.43 -10.44
CA LYS A 2 -1.30 3.76 -10.31
C LYS A 2 -1.80 3.90 -8.87
N ALA A 3 -1.48 5.00 -8.22
CA ALA A 3 -1.95 5.28 -6.87
C ALA A 3 -2.31 6.77 -6.77
N VAL A 4 -3.59 7.06 -6.64
CA VAL A 4 -4.06 8.45 -6.53
C VAL A 4 -4.15 8.81 -5.06
N LEU A 5 -3.47 9.89 -4.66
CA LEU A 5 -3.60 10.40 -3.30
C LEU A 5 -5.01 10.98 -3.11
N THR A 6 -5.75 10.48 -2.12
CA THR A 6 -7.07 11.02 -1.77
C THR A 6 -6.94 12.24 -0.86
N THR A 7 -6.27 12.09 0.28
CA THR A 7 -6.10 13.16 1.26
C THR A 7 -4.83 12.91 2.07
N TRP A 8 -4.08 13.97 2.38
CA TRP A 8 -2.99 13.88 3.33
C TRP A 8 -3.49 13.64 4.75
N THR A 9 -2.76 12.81 5.50
CA THR A 9 -3.02 12.56 6.92
C THR A 9 -1.75 12.81 7.73
N LYS A 10 -1.78 12.55 9.05
CA LYS A 10 -0.61 12.61 9.93
C LYS A 10 0.14 13.96 9.90
N GLY A 11 -0.58 15.05 9.69
CA GLY A 11 -0.04 16.43 9.70
C GLY A 11 0.65 16.88 8.41
N PHE A 12 0.66 16.06 7.35
CA PHE A 12 1.16 16.47 6.04
C PHE A 12 0.16 17.38 5.32
N ARG A 13 0.68 18.34 4.55
CA ARG A 13 -0.11 19.21 3.68
C ARG A 13 0.77 19.76 2.56
N CYS A 14 0.93 18.96 1.50
CA CYS A 14 1.68 19.37 0.31
C CYS A 14 0.71 19.64 -0.84
N GLU A 15 0.72 20.86 -1.37
CA GLU A 15 -0.10 21.26 -2.51
C GLU A 15 0.32 20.53 -3.79
N GLY A 16 -0.65 20.32 -4.70
CA GLY A 16 -0.40 19.70 -6.00
C GLY A 16 -0.23 18.18 -6.01
N VAL A 17 -0.55 17.48 -4.91
CA VAL A 17 -0.44 16.01 -4.81
C VAL A 17 -1.80 15.33 -4.66
N GLU A 18 -2.71 15.89 -3.86
CA GLU A 18 -4.06 15.34 -3.71
C GLU A 18 -4.78 15.32 -5.08
N GLY A 19 -5.48 14.22 -5.37
CA GLY A 19 -6.11 13.96 -6.66
C GLY A 19 -5.16 13.54 -7.79
N HIS A 20 -3.85 13.48 -7.55
CA HIS A 20 -2.85 13.12 -8.56
C HIS A 20 -2.25 11.73 -8.31
N ASP A 21 -1.76 11.10 -9.39
CA ASP A 21 -1.06 9.82 -9.32
C ASP A 21 0.36 10.01 -8.77
N VAL A 22 0.60 9.50 -7.56
CA VAL A 22 1.89 9.65 -6.88
C VAL A 22 3.01 8.87 -7.56
N VAL A 23 2.69 7.82 -8.33
CA VAL A 23 3.68 7.07 -9.11
C VAL A 23 4.24 7.94 -10.22
N GLN A 24 3.36 8.63 -10.94
CA GLN A 24 3.75 9.57 -11.99
C GLN A 24 4.59 10.71 -11.42
N LEU A 25 4.14 11.34 -10.33
CA LEU A 25 4.87 12.44 -9.67
C LEU A 25 6.27 12.01 -9.23
N LEU A 26 6.43 10.79 -8.73
CA LEU A 26 7.73 10.21 -8.38
C LEU A 26 8.62 10.02 -9.61
N HIS A 27 8.09 9.46 -10.71
CA HIS A 27 8.86 9.29 -11.95
C HIS A 27 9.31 10.62 -12.55
N GLU A 28 8.45 11.64 -12.55
CA GLU A 28 8.82 12.98 -12.98
C GLU A 28 9.94 13.56 -12.11
N ALA A 29 9.88 13.35 -10.79
CA ALA A 29 10.94 13.79 -9.87
C ALA A 29 12.28 13.08 -10.11
N ILE A 30 12.25 11.76 -10.36
CA ILE A 30 13.44 10.97 -10.71
C ILE A 30 14.03 11.47 -12.03
N ASN A 31 13.20 11.69 -13.05
CA ASN A 31 13.64 12.19 -14.35
C ASN A 31 14.27 13.58 -14.26
N ARG A 32 13.71 14.48 -13.44
CA ARG A 32 14.32 15.81 -13.17
C ARG A 32 15.69 15.71 -12.51
N ARG A 33 15.93 14.67 -11.71
CA ARG A 33 17.23 14.46 -11.04
C ARG A 33 18.32 13.98 -12.01
N GLY A 34 17.96 13.17 -13.00
CA GLY A 34 18.82 12.83 -14.15
C GLY A 34 19.94 11.80 -13.88
N ASP A 35 20.18 11.39 -12.63
CA ASP A 35 21.23 10.46 -12.22
C ASP A 35 20.71 9.02 -11.94
N MET A 36 19.42 8.77 -12.15
CA MET A 36 18.74 7.49 -11.83
C MET A 36 17.85 6.98 -12.98
N PRO A 37 18.39 6.73 -14.18
CA PRO A 37 17.60 6.47 -15.40
C PRO A 37 16.82 5.14 -15.40
N ASN A 38 17.14 4.20 -14.49
CA ASN A 38 16.61 2.84 -14.52
C ASN A 38 15.68 2.50 -13.34
N VAL A 39 15.20 3.50 -12.61
CA VAL A 39 14.28 3.28 -11.48
C VAL A 39 12.85 3.12 -12.01
N LYS A 40 12.20 2.01 -11.65
CA LYS A 40 10.80 1.73 -11.98
C LYS A 40 9.99 1.52 -10.71
N CYS A 41 8.78 2.05 -10.69
CA CYS A 41 7.82 1.77 -9.62
C CYS A 41 6.97 0.59 -10.07
N LEU A 42 7.06 -0.53 -9.35
CA LEU A 42 6.36 -1.78 -9.65
C LEU A 42 5.18 -2.05 -8.71
N ALA A 43 5.11 -1.31 -7.61
CA ALA A 43 4.04 -1.42 -6.62
C ALA A 43 4.07 -0.20 -5.72
N VAL A 44 2.89 0.15 -5.22
CA VAL A 44 2.72 1.06 -4.08
C VAL A 44 1.97 0.27 -3.01
N ILE A 45 2.51 0.25 -1.80
CA ILE A 45 1.96 -0.53 -0.68
C ILE A 45 1.83 0.34 0.56
N ASN A 46 0.88 -0.02 1.43
CA ASN A 46 0.81 0.51 2.79
C ASN A 46 1.94 -0.11 3.65
N ASP A 47 2.39 0.62 4.67
CA ASP A 47 3.45 0.20 5.60
C ASP A 47 3.13 -1.10 6.35
N THR A 48 1.89 -1.26 6.83
CA THR A 48 1.41 -2.46 7.53
C THR A 48 1.31 -3.67 6.60
N VAL A 49 0.98 -3.45 5.32
CA VAL A 49 1.06 -4.49 4.28
C VAL A 49 2.50 -4.94 4.10
N GLY A 50 3.45 -4.00 4.01
CA GLY A 50 4.87 -4.30 3.92
C GLY A 50 5.39 -5.07 5.14
N ALA A 51 4.94 -4.72 6.35
CA ALA A 51 5.28 -5.44 7.57
C ALA A 51 4.81 -6.89 7.54
N LEU A 52 3.54 -7.14 7.15
CA LEU A 52 3.01 -8.48 6.96
C LEU A 52 3.83 -9.26 5.93
N MET A 53 4.05 -8.70 4.74
CA MET A 53 4.76 -9.37 3.65
C MET A 53 6.20 -9.74 4.04
N SER A 54 6.89 -8.87 4.77
CA SER A 54 8.26 -9.12 5.24
C SER A 54 8.32 -10.31 6.21
N CYS A 55 7.38 -10.38 7.16
CA CYS A 55 7.30 -11.52 8.09
C CYS A 55 6.86 -12.80 7.36
N ALA A 56 5.84 -12.71 6.50
CA ALA A 56 5.32 -13.83 5.72
C ALA A 56 6.33 -14.45 4.75
N HIS A 57 7.33 -13.66 4.32
CA HIS A 57 8.44 -14.16 3.52
C HIS A 57 9.27 -15.22 4.28
N ASN A 58 9.46 -15.06 5.58
CA ASN A 58 10.25 -15.96 6.42
C ASN A 58 9.38 -17.02 7.13
N ASP A 59 8.18 -16.64 7.56
CA ASP A 59 7.22 -17.51 8.23
C ASP A 59 5.89 -17.53 7.50
N ARG A 60 5.61 -18.65 6.83
CA ARG A 60 4.37 -18.87 6.08
C ARG A 60 3.10 -18.91 6.95
N GLN A 61 3.22 -18.94 8.27
CA GLN A 61 2.08 -18.84 9.19
C GLN A 61 1.74 -17.39 9.55
N CYS A 62 2.56 -16.41 9.14
CA CYS A 62 2.27 -15.00 9.39
C CYS A 62 1.09 -14.54 8.51
N ALA A 63 -0.06 -14.30 9.14
CA ALA A 63 -1.29 -13.89 8.47
C ALA A 63 -1.77 -12.48 8.83
N ILE A 64 -1.12 -11.84 9.83
CA ILE A 64 -1.48 -10.49 10.33
C ILE A 64 -0.22 -9.65 10.49
N GLY A 65 -0.24 -8.44 9.91
CA GLY A 65 0.69 -7.37 10.18
C GLY A 65 0.03 -6.35 11.10
N LEU A 66 0.78 -5.86 12.09
CA LEU A 66 0.28 -4.95 13.11
C LEU A 66 1.32 -3.88 13.41
N ILE A 67 0.92 -2.62 13.33
CA ILE A 67 1.71 -1.48 13.77
C ILE A 67 1.13 -0.97 15.08
N LEU A 68 1.95 -0.96 16.15
CA LEU A 68 1.65 -0.34 17.43
C LEU A 68 2.72 0.70 17.75
N GLY A 69 2.40 1.98 17.56
CA GLY A 69 3.34 3.08 17.81
C GLY A 69 2.61 4.41 17.92
N THR A 70 3.16 5.47 17.31
CA THR A 70 2.50 6.79 17.25
C THR A 70 1.09 6.73 16.65
N GLY A 71 0.86 5.76 15.75
CA GLY A 71 -0.47 5.35 15.31
C GLY A 71 -0.65 3.85 15.46
N THR A 72 -1.87 3.38 15.20
CA THR A 72 -2.20 1.96 15.14
C THR A 72 -2.81 1.62 13.79
N ASN A 73 -2.38 0.51 13.20
CA ASN A 73 -2.96 -0.05 11.98
C ASN A 73 -2.79 -1.57 11.92
N ALA A 74 -3.68 -2.28 11.22
CA ALA A 74 -3.58 -3.70 10.98
C ALA A 74 -3.78 -4.05 9.50
N CYS A 75 -3.09 -5.09 9.06
CA CYS A 75 -3.27 -5.72 7.76
C CYS A 75 -3.41 -7.22 7.97
N TYR A 76 -4.26 -7.89 7.20
CA TYR A 76 -4.40 -9.34 7.28
C TYR A 76 -4.66 -9.99 5.91
N ILE A 77 -4.49 -11.30 5.84
CA ILE A 77 -4.85 -12.11 4.67
C ILE A 77 -6.33 -12.50 4.77
N GLU A 78 -7.13 -12.13 3.77
CA GLU A 78 -8.56 -12.43 3.67
C GLU A 78 -8.85 -13.34 2.48
N GLU A 79 -9.83 -14.23 2.64
CA GLU A 79 -10.36 -15.03 1.55
C GLU A 79 -11.21 -14.14 0.63
N MET A 80 -10.94 -14.14 -0.68
CA MET A 80 -11.62 -13.24 -1.62
C MET A 80 -13.15 -13.39 -1.60
N GLN A 81 -13.67 -14.58 -1.28
CA GLN A 81 -15.12 -14.81 -1.16
C GLN A 81 -15.79 -13.98 -0.06
N ASN A 82 -15.04 -13.53 0.94
CA ASN A 82 -15.53 -12.68 2.02
C ASN A 82 -15.54 -11.19 1.63
N VAL A 83 -14.78 -10.80 0.60
CA VAL A 83 -14.64 -9.41 0.14
C VAL A 83 -15.72 -9.08 -0.90
N LYS A 84 -16.91 -8.71 -0.41
CA LYS A 84 -18.10 -8.44 -1.25
C LYS A 84 -17.93 -7.29 -2.26
N THR A 85 -16.95 -6.42 -2.04
CA THR A 85 -16.65 -5.25 -2.89
C THR A 85 -15.53 -5.51 -3.89
N TRP A 86 -14.99 -6.72 -3.95
CA TRP A 86 -13.91 -7.06 -4.86
C TRP A 86 -14.35 -6.95 -6.32
N ASN A 87 -13.57 -6.22 -7.11
CA ASN A 87 -13.77 -6.01 -8.55
C ASN A 87 -12.48 -6.27 -9.36
N GLY A 88 -11.48 -6.89 -8.75
CA GLY A 88 -10.21 -7.26 -9.37
C GLY A 88 -10.23 -8.66 -9.97
N ASP A 89 -9.04 -9.18 -10.29
CA ASP A 89 -8.88 -10.56 -10.77
C ASP A 89 -9.34 -11.57 -9.71
N ALA A 90 -10.00 -12.64 -10.16
CA ALA A 90 -10.51 -13.72 -9.32
C ALA A 90 -9.74 -15.04 -9.54
N GLY A 91 -8.59 -14.97 -10.24
CA GLY A 91 -7.66 -16.08 -10.38
C GLY A 91 -7.03 -16.54 -9.06
N GLU A 92 -6.22 -17.59 -9.14
CA GLU A 92 -5.41 -18.05 -8.02
C GLU A 92 -4.19 -17.12 -7.80
N PRO A 93 -3.78 -16.87 -6.54
CA PRO A 93 -4.36 -17.38 -5.30
C PRO A 93 -5.68 -16.68 -4.92
N ARG A 94 -6.63 -17.41 -4.33
CA ARG A 94 -7.94 -16.86 -3.91
C ARG A 94 -7.95 -15.98 -2.65
N GLN A 95 -6.82 -15.37 -2.33
CA GLN A 95 -6.59 -14.58 -1.13
C GLN A 95 -6.12 -13.17 -1.48
N VAL A 96 -6.50 -12.19 -0.64
CA VAL A 96 -6.13 -10.79 -0.81
C VAL A 96 -5.67 -10.20 0.52
N LEU A 97 -4.71 -9.28 0.48
CA LEU A 97 -4.29 -8.52 1.65
C LEU A 97 -5.26 -7.35 1.88
N ILE A 98 -5.83 -7.28 3.09
CA ILE A 98 -6.70 -6.19 3.52
C ILE A 98 -5.94 -5.32 4.51
N ASN A 99 -5.60 -4.11 4.08
CA ASN A 99 -5.19 -3.03 4.97
C ASN A 99 -6.45 -2.37 5.57
N THR A 100 -6.60 -2.41 6.89
CA THR A 100 -7.85 -1.97 7.53
C THR A 100 -7.89 -0.46 7.75
N GLU A 101 -6.73 0.21 7.86
CA GLU A 101 -6.62 1.60 8.32
C GLU A 101 -7.44 1.84 9.61
N TRP A 102 -7.44 0.88 10.54
CA TRP A 102 -8.34 0.87 11.71
C TRP A 102 -8.05 1.95 12.76
N GLY A 103 -7.07 2.83 12.53
CA GLY A 103 -6.69 3.85 13.50
C GLY A 103 -7.78 4.89 13.75
N ALA A 104 -8.83 4.91 12.92
CA ALA A 104 -10.00 5.76 13.03
C ALA A 104 -11.27 5.05 13.53
N PHE A 105 -11.18 3.78 13.95
CA PHE A 105 -12.29 3.03 14.55
C PHE A 105 -12.64 3.51 15.96
#